data_AF-A0A967IF06-F1
#
_entry.id   AF-A0A967IF06-F1
#
_cell.length_a   1.000
_cell.length_b   1.000
_cell.length_c   1.000
_cell.angle_alpha   90.00
_cell.angle_beta   90.00
_cell.angle_gamma   90.00
#
_symmetry.space_group_name_H-M   'P 1'
#
loop_
_entity.id
_entity.type
_entity.pdbx_description
1 polymer ?
#
loop_
_entity_poly.entity_id
_entity_poly.type
_entity_poly.pdbx_seq_one_letter_code
_entity_poly.pdbx_strand_id
1 'polypeptide(L)' 'QVAMLGVALVLIYLAIWKKFEPLLLLPIGFGCLLANIPQSMMTHLDEGGLLHFFYQGVKHEILPPLIFLGVGALTDFGPL' A
#
# COMPACT_ATOMS: atom_id res chain seq x y z
N GLN A 1 11.42 -14.15 -4.01
CA GLN A 1 10.01 -14.12 -4.44
C GLN A 1 9.12 -14.96 -3.54
N VAL A 2 9.34 -16.28 -3.40
CA VAL A 2 8.49 -17.15 -2.55
C VAL A 2 8.38 -16.68 -1.09
N ALA A 3 9.47 -16.25 -0.47
CA ALA A 3 9.44 -15.69 0.89
C ALA A 3 8.57 -14.42 1.00
N MET A 4 8.71 -13.49 0.04
CA MET A 4 7.93 -12.25 0.00
C MET A 4 6.46 -12.48 -0.34
N LEU A 5 6.14 -13.49 -1.15
CA LEU A 5 4.76 -13.93 -1.37
C LEU A 5 4.15 -14.47 -0.06
N GLY A 6 4.92 -15.24 0.72
CA GLY A 6 4.52 -15.64 2.07
C GLY A 6 4.23 -14.44 2.98
N VAL A 7 5.11 -13.43 2.98
CA VAL A 7 4.89 -12.19 3.74
C VAL A 7 3.64 -11.44 3.26
N ALA A 8 3.43 -11.32 1.95
CA ALA A 8 2.25 -10.66 1.40
C ALA A 8 0.94 -11.34 1.84
N LEU A 9 0.90 -12.67 1.86
CA LEU A 9 -0.24 -13.44 2.36
C LEU A 9 -0.45 -13.25 3.87
N VAL A 10 0.62 -13.18 4.66
CA VAL A 10 0.54 -12.87 6.10
C VAL A 10 -0.05 -11.48 6.32
N LEU A 11 0.38 -10.47 5.56
CA LEU A 11 -0.17 -9.12 5.65
C LEU A 11 -1.66 -9.10 5.29
N ILE A 12 -2.06 -9.75 4.19
CA ILE A 12 -3.48 -9.86 3.81
C ILE A 12 -4.30 -10.57 4.90
N TYR A 13 -3.76 -11.63 5.50
CA TYR A 13 -4.39 -12.32 6.62
C TYR A 13 -4.59 -11.40 7.84
N LEU A 14 -3.58 -10.61 8.21
CA LEU A 14 -3.67 -9.65 9.31
C LEU A 14 -4.71 -8.55 9.03
N ALA A 15 -4.79 -8.07 7.79
CA ALA A 15 -5.75 -7.05 7.39
C ALA A 15 -7.21 -7.55 7.45
N ILE A 16 -7.47 -8.79 7.00
CA ILE A 16 -8.84 -9.31 6.88
C ILE A 16 -9.30 -9.98 8.18
N TRP A 17 -8.53 -10.95 8.68
CA TRP A 17 -8.94 -11.78 9.80
C TRP A 17 -8.80 -11.04 11.12
N LYS A 18 -7.64 -10.42 11.34
CA LYS A 18 -7.34 -9.69 12.57
C LYS A 18 -7.70 -8.21 12.52
N LYS A 19 -8.16 -7.70 11.36
CA LYS A 19 -8.59 -6.31 11.16
C LYS A 19 -7.55 -5.27 11.59
N PHE A 20 -6.27 -5.58 11.43
CA PHE A 20 -5.20 -4.59 11.63
C PHE A 20 -5.22 -3.60 10.46
N GLU A 21 -5.58 -2.35 10.74
CA GLU A 21 -5.61 -1.23 9.79
C GLU A 21 -6.04 -1.64 8.38
N PRO A 22 -7.25 -2.22 8.20
CA PRO A 22 -7.63 -2.91 6.97
C PRO A 22 -7.59 -1.99 5.75
N LEU A 23 -7.82 -0.69 5.95
CA LEU A 23 -7.79 0.32 4.89
C LEU A 23 -6.40 0.53 4.30
N LEU A 24 -5.33 0.39 5.09
CA LEU A 24 -3.94 0.60 4.66
C LEU A 24 -3.24 -0.73 4.39
N LEU A 25 -3.39 -1.69 5.30
CA LEU A 25 -2.62 -2.93 5.29
C LEU A 25 -3.04 -3.87 4.15
N LEU A 26 -4.31 -3.84 3.73
CA LEU A 26 -4.80 -4.64 2.62
C LEU A 26 -4.23 -4.17 1.27
N PRO A 27 -4.28 -2.87 0.90
CA PRO A 27 -3.57 -2.38 -0.30
C PRO A 27 -2.06 -2.66 -0.28
N ILE A 28 -1.40 -2.53 0.88
CA ILE A 28 0.04 -2.81 1.02
C ILE A 28 0.32 -4.31 0.76
N GLY A 29 -0.45 -5.21 1.37
CA GLY A 29 -0.32 -6.64 1.15
C GLY A 29 -0.55 -7.03 -0.31
N PHE A 30 -1.54 -6.41 -0.96
CA PHE A 30 -1.82 -6.64 -2.38
C PHE A 30 -0.71 -6.11 -3.30
N GLY A 31 -0.20 -4.89 -3.05
CA GLY A 31 0.93 -4.33 -3.78
C GLY A 31 2.20 -5.17 -3.63
N CYS A 32 2.46 -5.68 -2.42
CA CYS A 32 3.57 -6.59 -2.16
C CYS A 32 3.42 -7.93 -2.91
N LEU A 33 2.20 -8.46 -2.98
CA LEU A 33 1.89 -9.66 -3.76
C LEU A 33 2.19 -9.43 -5.25
N LEU A 34 1.60 -8.38 -5.84
CA LEU A 34 1.78 -8.04 -7.26
C LEU A 34 3.24 -7.78 -7.62
N ALA A 35 4.00 -7.10 -6.77
CA ALA A 35 5.42 -6.81 -7.01
C ALA A 35 6.33 -8.06 -6.94
N ASN A 36 5.86 -9.17 -6.38
CA ASN A 36 6.67 -10.38 -6.16
C ASN A 36 6.21 -11.59 -6.99
N ILE A 37 5.25 -11.41 -7.91
CA ILE A 37 4.85 -12.45 -8.86
C ILE A 37 6.03 -12.72 -9.82
N PRO A 38 6.43 -13.99 -10.03
CA PRO A 38 7.48 -14.32 -10.98
C PRO A 38 7.07 -13.92 -12.40
N GLN A 39 7.98 -13.28 -13.14
CA GLN A 39 7.76 -12.80 -14.52
C GLN A 39 6.64 -11.76 -14.70
N SER A 40 6.13 -11.14 -13.62
CA SER A 40 5.26 -9.97 -13.76
C SER A 40 6.12 -8.71 -13.95
N MET A 41 5.99 -8.03 -15.09
CA MET A 41 6.55 -6.69 -15.35
C MET A 41 5.77 -5.59 -14.60
N MET A 42 5.42 -5.87 -13.34
CA MET A 42 4.55 -5.03 -12.50
C MET A 42 5.33 -4.37 -11.37
N THR A 43 6.65 -4.51 -11.33
CA THR A 43 7.45 -3.91 -10.26
C THR A 43 7.58 -2.39 -10.45
N HIS A 44 7.99 -1.69 -9.39
CA HIS A 44 8.27 -0.26 -9.46
C HIS A 44 9.53 0.07 -10.30
N LEU A 45 10.29 -0.94 -10.72
CA LEU A 45 11.47 -0.79 -11.57
C LEU A 45 11.13 -0.91 -13.05
N ASP A 46 9.93 -1.40 -13.38
CA ASP A 46 9.46 -1.56 -14.75
C ASP A 46 8.84 -0.25 -15.23
N GLU A 47 9.52 0.43 -16.15
CA GLU A 47 9.00 1.67 -16.75
C GLU A 47 7.67 1.38 -17.48
N GLY A 48 6.59 2.01 -17.00
CA GLY A 48 5.23 1.81 -17.52
C GLY A 48 4.40 0.75 -16.76
N GLY A 49 4.97 0.10 -15.74
CA GLY A 49 4.23 -0.80 -14.85
C GLY A 49 3.18 -0.07 -14.01
N LEU A 50 2.07 -0.74 -13.68
CA LEU A 50 1.00 -0.17 -12.86
C LEU A 50 1.51 0.30 -11.48
N LEU A 51 2.37 -0.49 -10.81
CA LEU A 51 2.95 -0.09 -9.53
C LEU A 51 3.96 1.06 -9.66
N HIS A 52 4.62 1.21 -10.82
CA HIS A 52 5.52 2.33 -11.07
C HIS A 52 4.76 3.67 -11.10
N PHE A 53 3.57 3.72 -11.72
CA PHE A 53 2.74 4.93 -11.70
C PHE A 53 2.28 5.33 -10.29
N PHE A 54 1.84 4.37 -9.47
CA PHE A 54 1.51 4.65 -8.07
C PHE A 54 2.74 5.07 -7.26
N TYR A 55 3.89 4.43 -7.50
CA TYR A 55 5.13 4.76 -6.82
C TYR A 55 5.61 6.17 -7.14
N GLN A 56 5.39 6.69 -8.36
CA GLN A 56 5.69 8.08 -8.68
C GLN A 56 4.94 9.08 -7.78
N GLY A 57 3.67 8.81 -7.46
CA GLY A 57 2.91 9.66 -6.53
C GLY A 57 3.49 9.68 -5.11
N VAL A 58 4.16 8.60 -4.69
CA VAL A 58 4.91 8.53 -3.43
C VAL A 58 6.26 9.23 -3.56
N LYS A 59 6.98 8.99 -4.66
CA LYS A 59 8.30 9.58 -4.95
C LYS A 59 8.24 11.10 -5.09
N HIS A 60 7.16 11.64 -5.63
CA HIS A 60 6.89 13.08 -5.70
C HIS A 60 6.27 13.63 -4.41
N GLU A 61 6.15 12.81 -3.37
CA GLU A 61 5.59 13.19 -2.07
C GLU A 61 4.18 13.79 -2.15
N ILE A 62 3.39 13.38 -3.15
CA ILE A 62 2.01 13.88 -3.32
C ILE A 62 1.04 13.07 -2.45
N LEU A 63 1.22 11.74 -2.42
CA LEU A 63 0.32 10.84 -1.69
C LEU A 63 0.37 11.02 -0.16
N PRO A 64 1.55 11.14 0.50
CA PRO A 64 1.58 11.27 1.96
C PRO A 64 0.90 12.55 2.50
N PRO A 65 1.19 13.77 1.99
CA PRO A 65 0.49 14.98 2.41
C PRO A 65 -1.01 14.94 2.14
N LEU A 66 -1.43 14.33 1.03
CA LEU A 66 -2.86 14.19 0.71
C LEU A 66 -3.59 13.28 1.72
N ILE A 67 -2.96 12.18 2.14
CA ILE A 67 -3.49 11.31 3.21
C ILE A 67 -3.57 12.07 4.53
N PHE A 68 -2.53 12.82 4.90
CA PHE A 68 -2.52 13.61 6.14
C PHE A 68 -3.55 14.74 6.14
N LEU A 69 -3.76 15.39 4.99
CA LEU A 69 -4.84 16.37 4.82
C LEU A 69 -6.21 15.72 5.11
N GLY A 70 -6.46 14.53 4.57
CA GLY A 70 -7.69 13.78 4.84
C GLY A 70 -7.86 13.41 6.31
N VAL A 71 -6.79 12.96 6.98
CA VAL A 71 -6.81 12.68 8.44
C VAL A 71 -7.11 13.95 9.23
N GLY A 72 -6.49 15.08 8.88
CA GLY A 72 -6.76 16.38 9.50
C GLY A 72 -8.21 16.84 9.32
N ALA A 73 -8.77 16.65 8.12
CA ALA A 73 -10.16 17.00 7.82
C ALA A 73 -11.19 16.13 8.58
N LEU A 74 -10.82 14.91 8.96
CA LEU A 74 -11.66 13.99 9.74
C LEU A 74 -11.46 14.14 11.25
N THR A 75 -10.50 14.95 11.70
CA THR A 75 -10.23 15.18 13.12
C THR A 75 -11.29 16.09 13.71
N ASP A 76 -11.94 15.64 14.78
CA ASP A 76 -12.84 16.46 15.59
C ASP A 76 -12.03 17.31 16.58
N PHE A 77 -12.28 18.62 16.58
CA PHE A 77 -11.62 19.59 17.46
C PHE A 77 -12.44 19.92 18.72
N GLY A 78 -13.64 19.37 18.90
CA GLY A 78 -14.46 19.61 20.11
C GLY A 78 -13.82 19.20 21.46
N PRO A 79 -12.96 18.17 21.54
CA PRO A 79 -12.24 17.80 22.76
C PRO A 79 -10.92 18.55 23.02
N LEU A 80 -10.55 19.51 22.15
CA LEU A 80 -9.35 20.36 22.27
C LEU A 80 -9.66 21.67 22.97
#